data_AF-A0A7V9QCY8-F1
#
_entry.id   AF-A0A7V9QCY8-F1
#
_cell.length_a   1.000
_cell.length_b   1.000
_cell.length_c   1.000
_cell.angle_alpha   90.00
_cell.angle_beta   90.00
_cell.angle_gamma   90.00
#
_symmetry.space_group_name_H-M   'P 1'
#
loop_
_entity.id
_entity.type
_entity.pdbx_description
1 polymer ?
#
loop_
_entity_poly.entity_id
_entity_poly.type
_entity_poly.pdbx_seq_one_letter_code
_entity_poly.pdbx_strand_id
1 'polypeptide(L)'
;MTQRVETSDGDGEYRERPVAIVTFKHSETGEEIGPIYLPYDGEPPSEEEAYAQAWEFYNRVERMRDNLTEEEIEALAGDLRTGEYGKWLARKLRELLATVKAAAKPGDGDTPEEITDAEETAAEINAIMGERSSDIANAFLEVSPRWHEFARDALSQAWAHAIGDLLAEHPDALSWPDDRFHPALTARYNEGGYLYGAMVNAGPHWVAVIAQDLATSLEGEGGTCGPAAEQIEKIARERVRTRRPNTPPERSIFSYEGYGRISSDAVSNAARRMMLQTDVWRPEASGRPEARHDIGRKKTASEQGRIFFGINGAAYPTPEDAFSVVRRLSLAHWDVFSYVMARWLEEGDRGPYSGVYVSADRFLDSRGLARMKSGVHRPEYVEAFYENLYHLQAITVEGSVPNHKKGKPAYVVDTDLLNITQRIRQKDLEGSERMIGAYVRPGDWSADLQGMAPQIALTLRSVFQLDNKRQRYTKLIALYLIEQFRIAASGKGSTRTFRIETILEGACIEIGETERKNPARFRRLIEDAIEDLIELEPALLTKWNLLDPVPTKGRGMLDQWLAARAALTPAPAFREQYHKVAETHEARVSRKKPMALKS
;
A
#
# COMPACT_ATOMS: atom_id res chain seq x y z
N MET A 1 6.55 5.15 -24.73
CA MET A 1 5.14 5.20 -24.26
C MET A 1 4.88 6.61 -23.75
N THR A 2 3.83 7.30 -24.22
CA THR A 2 3.55 8.69 -23.84
C THR A 2 2.63 8.75 -22.62
N GLN A 3 3.08 9.31 -21.50
CA GLN A 3 2.32 9.51 -20.27
C GLN A 3 2.35 11.01 -19.92
N ARG A 4 1.31 11.59 -19.33
CA ARG A 4 1.37 12.97 -18.83
C ARG A 4 1.72 12.97 -17.35
N VAL A 5 2.63 13.84 -16.92
CA VAL A 5 3.03 14.02 -15.51
C VAL A 5 2.68 15.45 -15.10
N GLU A 6 2.09 15.61 -13.92
CA GLU A 6 1.82 16.92 -13.33
C GLU A 6 3.09 17.44 -12.66
N THR A 7 3.52 18.63 -13.07
CA THR A 7 4.61 19.37 -12.42
C THR A 7 4.05 20.65 -11.84
N SER A 8 4.46 20.97 -10.61
CA SER A 8 4.08 22.18 -9.89
C SER A 8 5.08 23.28 -10.25
N ASP A 9 4.72 24.16 -11.17
CA ASP A 9 5.45 25.41 -11.35
C ASP A 9 5.19 26.24 -10.08
N GLY A 10 6.22 26.72 -9.38
CA GLY A 10 6.21 27.26 -7.99
C GLY A 10 5.18 28.33 -7.58
N ASP A 11 4.27 28.71 -8.48
CA ASP A 11 3.09 29.54 -8.25
C ASP A 11 1.81 28.72 -7.91
N GLY A 12 1.91 27.38 -7.85
CA GLY A 12 0.79 26.48 -7.50
C GLY A 12 -0.15 26.16 -8.66
N GLU A 13 0.23 26.51 -9.90
CA GLU A 13 -0.49 26.11 -11.12
C GLU A 13 0.04 24.75 -11.60
N TYR A 14 -0.80 23.72 -11.55
CA TYR A 14 -0.47 22.40 -12.08
C TYR A 14 -0.58 22.42 -13.61
N ARG A 15 0.53 22.13 -14.30
CA ARG A 15 0.53 21.97 -15.76
C ARG A 15 0.76 20.51 -16.13
N GLU A 16 -0.19 19.95 -16.89
CA GLU A 16 -0.03 18.63 -17.51
C GLU A 16 1.06 18.73 -18.59
N ARG A 17 2.22 18.11 -18.37
CA ARG A 17 3.25 17.97 -19.41
C ARG A 17 3.30 16.53 -19.93
N PRO A 18 3.33 16.32 -21.24
CA PRO A 18 3.50 14.99 -21.79
C PRO A 18 4.95 14.53 -21.63
N VAL A 19 5.13 13.23 -21.43
CA VAL A 19 6.37 12.56 -21.02
C VAL A 19 6.54 11.27 -21.82
N ALA A 20 7.72 11.02 -22.35
CA ALA A 20 8.09 9.72 -22.91
C ALA A 20 8.74 8.87 -21.82
N ILE A 21 8.24 7.64 -21.63
CA ILE A 21 8.85 6.67 -20.71
C ILE A 21 9.75 5.74 -21.50
N VAL A 22 11.00 5.63 -21.08
CA VAL A 22 11.99 4.70 -21.63
C VAL A 22 12.51 3.80 -20.51
N THR A 23 12.46 2.47 -20.72
CA THR A 23 12.99 1.50 -19.76
C THR A 23 14.19 0.81 -20.38
N PHE A 24 15.33 0.83 -19.70
CA PHE A 24 16.52 0.10 -20.11
C PHE A 24 16.56 -1.27 -19.48
N LYS A 25 17.16 -2.23 -20.19
CA LYS A 25 17.57 -3.52 -19.63
C LYS A 25 19.09 -3.59 -19.65
N HIS A 26 19.69 -3.98 -18.54
CA HIS A 26 21.11 -4.22 -18.46
C HIS A 26 21.49 -5.32 -19.44
N SER A 27 22.46 -5.06 -20.32
CA SER A 27 22.77 -5.95 -21.45
C SER A 27 23.25 -7.33 -21.02
N GLU A 28 23.89 -7.44 -19.87
CA GLU A 28 24.47 -8.70 -19.38
C GLU A 28 23.53 -9.49 -18.46
N THR A 29 22.72 -8.79 -17.65
CA THR A 29 21.90 -9.41 -16.61
C THR A 29 20.42 -9.48 -16.99
N GLY A 30 20.00 -8.72 -18.00
CA GLY A 30 18.60 -8.61 -18.43
C GLY A 30 17.70 -7.87 -17.42
N GLU A 31 18.27 -7.34 -16.34
CA GLU A 31 17.54 -6.62 -15.29
C GLU A 31 17.12 -5.24 -15.77
N GLU A 32 15.88 -4.85 -15.47
CA GLU A 32 15.36 -3.53 -15.84
C GLU A 32 15.98 -2.45 -14.94
N ILE A 33 16.57 -1.42 -15.54
CA ILE A 33 17.29 -0.32 -14.86
C ILE A 33 16.30 0.76 -14.34
N GLY A 34 14.99 0.47 -14.37
CA GLY A 34 13.93 1.40 -14.01
C GLY A 34 13.53 2.33 -15.16
N PRO A 35 12.33 2.92 -15.11
CA PRO A 35 11.83 3.82 -16.15
C PRO A 35 12.45 5.23 -16.02
N ILE A 36 12.86 5.79 -17.15
CA ILE A 36 13.26 7.20 -17.29
C ILE A 36 12.09 7.97 -17.90
N TYR A 37 11.71 9.07 -17.24
CA TYR A 37 10.60 9.94 -17.62
C TYR A 37 11.16 11.18 -18.32
N LEU A 38 10.96 11.29 -19.63
CA LEU A 38 11.42 12.41 -20.46
C LEU A 38 10.27 13.37 -20.78
N PRO A 39 10.12 14.48 -20.05
CA PRO A 39 9.15 15.51 -20.38
C PRO A 39 9.47 16.16 -21.73
N TYR A 40 8.45 16.53 -22.50
CA TYR A 40 8.64 17.23 -23.78
C TYR A 40 7.55 18.27 -24.02
N ASP A 41 7.91 19.32 -24.77
CA ASP A 41 6.98 20.37 -25.20
C ASP A 41 6.63 20.19 -26.68
N GLY A 42 5.36 20.00 -27.01
CA GLY A 42 4.88 19.89 -28.39
C GLY A 42 4.67 18.44 -28.88
N GLU A 43 5.26 18.08 -30.01
CA GLU A 43 5.15 16.72 -30.56
C GLU A 43 6.01 15.74 -29.74
N PRO A 44 5.53 14.49 -29.51
CA PRO A 44 6.32 13.48 -28.82
C PRO A 44 7.64 13.27 -29.54
N PRO A 45 8.77 13.17 -28.81
CA PRO A 45 10.01 12.73 -29.42
C PRO A 45 9.77 11.37 -30.07
N SER A 46 10.38 11.17 -31.23
CA SER A 46 10.40 9.86 -31.86
C SER A 46 10.98 8.82 -30.89
N GLU A 47 10.69 7.53 -31.11
CA GLU A 47 11.22 6.47 -30.25
C GLU A 47 12.75 6.50 -30.19
N GLU A 48 13.41 6.82 -31.30
CA GLU A 48 14.85 6.99 -31.41
C GLU A 48 15.36 8.20 -30.61
N GLU A 49 14.67 9.35 -30.69
CA GLU A 49 15.02 10.54 -29.91
C GLU A 49 14.78 10.35 -28.40
N ALA A 50 13.68 9.72 -28.02
CA ALA A 50 13.39 9.39 -26.62
C ALA A 50 14.43 8.42 -26.07
N TYR A 51 14.79 7.39 -26.83
CA TYR A 51 15.85 6.47 -26.43
C TYR A 51 17.21 7.18 -26.32
N ALA A 52 17.55 8.04 -27.28
CA ALA A 52 18.79 8.81 -27.26
C ALA A 52 18.87 9.75 -26.05
N GLN A 53 17.79 10.48 -25.74
CA GLN A 53 17.72 11.38 -24.58
C GLN A 53 17.78 10.61 -23.24
N ALA A 54 17.09 9.48 -23.14
CA ALA A 54 17.12 8.66 -21.94
C ALA A 54 18.48 7.96 -21.77
N TRP A 55 19.12 7.58 -22.87
CA TRP A 55 20.47 7.02 -22.86
C TRP A 55 21.50 8.10 -22.51
N GLU A 56 21.32 9.32 -23.00
CA GLU A 56 22.14 10.46 -22.62
C GLU A 56 21.97 10.81 -21.14
N PHE A 57 20.74 10.80 -20.62
CA PHE A 57 20.45 10.90 -19.18
C PHE A 57 21.23 9.84 -18.41
N TYR A 58 21.10 8.58 -18.80
CA TYR A 58 21.76 7.46 -18.13
C TYR A 58 23.27 7.62 -18.16
N ASN A 59 23.85 7.93 -19.32
CA ASN A 59 25.28 8.18 -19.46
C ASN A 59 25.77 9.42 -18.71
N ARG A 60 24.92 10.44 -18.51
CA ARG A 60 25.26 11.60 -17.68
C ARG A 60 25.24 11.23 -16.20
N VAL A 61 24.26 10.44 -15.75
CA VAL A 61 24.22 9.90 -14.38
C VAL A 61 25.42 8.98 -14.11
N GLU A 62 25.73 8.07 -15.04
CA GLU A 62 26.89 7.18 -14.95
C GLU A 62 28.20 7.98 -15.00
N ARG A 63 28.36 8.93 -15.94
CA ARG A 63 29.53 9.81 -15.98
C ARG A 63 29.65 10.64 -14.71
N MET A 64 28.56 11.11 -14.13
CA MET A 64 28.60 11.84 -12.86
C MET A 64 28.97 10.92 -11.70
N ARG A 65 28.46 9.69 -11.67
CA ARG A 65 28.88 8.65 -10.71
C ARG A 65 30.37 8.34 -10.84
N ASP A 66 30.88 8.30 -12.07
CA ASP A 66 32.29 8.04 -12.38
C ASP A 66 33.18 9.29 -12.22
N ASN A 67 32.58 10.50 -12.25
CA ASN A 67 33.23 11.79 -12.04
C ASN A 67 33.11 12.30 -10.59
N LEU A 68 32.38 11.59 -9.71
CA LEU A 68 32.49 11.80 -8.27
C LEU A 68 33.96 11.62 -7.94
N THR A 69 34.62 12.72 -7.57
CA THR A 69 36.04 12.66 -7.32
C THR A 69 36.27 11.73 -6.14
N GLU A 70 37.35 10.95 -6.17
CA GLU A 70 37.74 10.16 -5.00
C GLU A 70 37.87 11.07 -3.76
N GLU A 71 38.22 12.35 -3.94
CA GLU A 71 38.22 13.37 -2.89
C GLU A 71 36.82 13.68 -2.32
N GLU A 72 35.77 13.81 -3.15
CA GLU A 72 34.38 14.01 -2.69
C GLU A 72 33.82 12.75 -2.01
N ILE A 73 34.14 11.57 -2.55
CA ILE A 73 33.77 10.29 -1.96
C ILE A 73 34.48 10.12 -0.61
N GLU A 74 35.77 10.45 -0.53
CA GLU A 74 36.58 10.37 0.69
C GLU A 74 36.13 11.40 1.74
N ALA A 75 35.83 12.63 1.33
CA ALA A 75 35.28 13.66 2.20
C ALA A 75 33.92 13.26 2.78
N LEU A 76 33.00 12.80 1.93
CA LEU A 76 31.71 12.30 2.39
C LEU A 76 31.88 11.05 3.26
N ALA A 77 32.72 10.09 2.87
CA ALA A 77 33.00 8.91 3.68
C ALA A 77 33.57 9.30 5.05
N GLY A 78 34.42 10.32 5.13
CA GLY A 78 34.94 10.89 6.36
C GLY A 78 33.85 11.51 7.24
N ASP A 79 32.96 12.30 6.66
CA ASP A 79 31.81 12.92 7.35
C ASP A 79 30.79 11.86 7.80
N LEU A 80 30.52 10.86 6.96
CA LEU A 80 29.68 9.72 7.30
C LEU A 80 30.26 8.91 8.43
N ARG A 81 31.58 8.69 8.42
CA ARG A 81 32.31 7.93 9.46
C ARG A 81 32.26 8.63 10.81
N THR A 82 32.38 9.96 10.83
CA THR A 82 32.57 10.73 12.07
C THR A 82 31.31 11.47 12.56
N GLY A 83 30.31 11.65 11.68
CA GLY A 83 29.08 12.39 11.94
C GLY A 83 27.99 11.59 12.67
N GLU A 84 26.81 12.22 12.85
CA GLU A 84 25.66 11.61 13.54
C GLU A 84 25.18 10.30 12.90
N TYR A 85 25.38 10.15 11.58
CA TYR A 85 25.04 8.93 10.88
C TYR A 85 26.03 7.79 11.13
N GLY A 86 27.33 8.06 11.17
CA GLY A 86 28.34 7.09 11.61
C GLY A 86 28.07 6.63 13.03
N LYS A 87 27.70 7.55 13.93
CA LYS A 87 27.26 7.22 15.29
C LYS A 87 25.99 6.36 15.29
N TRP A 88 25.03 6.65 14.40
CA TRP A 88 23.82 5.86 14.23
C TRP A 88 24.13 4.43 13.75
N LEU A 89 24.99 4.29 12.75
CA LEU A 89 25.38 2.99 12.20
C LEU A 89 26.19 2.19 13.22
N ALA A 90 27.14 2.83 13.91
CA ALA A 90 27.89 2.24 15.02
C ALA A 90 26.97 1.75 16.13
N ARG A 91 25.88 2.47 16.42
CA ARG A 91 24.84 2.02 17.35
C ARG A 91 24.08 0.80 16.81
N LYS A 92 23.74 0.77 15.51
CA LYS A 92 23.06 -0.37 14.89
C LYS A 92 23.91 -1.63 14.81
N LEU A 93 25.21 -1.49 14.58
CA LEU A 93 26.18 -2.58 14.67
C LEU A 93 26.32 -3.06 16.11
N ARG A 94 26.39 -2.16 17.10
CA ARG A 94 26.37 -2.55 18.52
C ARG A 94 25.09 -3.29 18.92
N GLU A 95 23.93 -2.84 18.46
CA GLU A 95 22.66 -3.53 18.69
C GLU A 95 22.65 -4.93 18.04
N LEU A 96 23.22 -5.06 16.84
CA LEU A 96 23.37 -6.34 16.15
C LEU A 96 24.28 -7.28 16.95
N LEU A 97 25.47 -6.81 17.35
CA LEU A 97 26.44 -7.58 18.13
C LEU A 97 25.89 -7.98 19.50
N ALA A 98 25.12 -7.11 20.16
CA ALA A 98 24.44 -7.44 21.40
C ALA A 98 23.39 -8.56 21.20
N THR A 99 22.71 -8.57 20.05
CA THR A 99 21.75 -9.63 19.70
C THR A 99 22.45 -10.96 19.48
N VAL A 100 23.61 -10.96 18.82
CA VAL A 100 24.44 -12.15 18.62
C VAL A 100 24.92 -12.70 19.95
N LYS A 101 25.44 -11.83 20.83
CA LYS A 101 25.86 -12.19 22.18
C LYS A 101 24.72 -12.75 23.04
N ALA A 102 23.51 -12.21 22.90
CA ALA A 102 22.34 -12.72 23.61
C ALA A 102 21.90 -14.09 23.10
N ALA A 103 22.07 -14.35 21.80
CA ALA A 103 21.70 -15.61 21.19
C ALA A 103 22.73 -16.73 21.41
N ALA A 104 23.97 -16.40 21.76
CA ALA A 104 25.00 -17.37 22.15
C ALA A 104 24.82 -17.88 23.59
N LYS A 105 23.80 -17.44 24.33
CA LYS A 105 23.51 -17.99 25.67
C LYS A 105 22.72 -19.29 25.55
N PRO A 106 23.06 -20.33 26.32
CA PRO A 106 22.31 -21.59 26.29
C PRO A 106 20.84 -21.39 26.70
N GLY A 107 19.95 -22.13 26.06
CA GLY A 107 18.51 -22.15 26.28
C GLY A 107 18.08 -23.12 27.38
N ASP A 108 16.87 -22.90 27.91
CA ASP A 108 16.24 -23.82 28.86
C ASP A 108 15.89 -25.14 28.15
N GLY A 109 16.76 -26.14 28.28
CA GLY A 109 16.59 -27.47 27.68
C GLY A 109 17.84 -28.02 26.99
N ASP A 110 18.89 -27.21 26.87
CA ASP A 110 20.14 -27.63 26.23
C ASP A 110 20.90 -28.65 27.10
N THR A 111 21.58 -29.59 26.44
CA THR A 111 22.40 -30.59 27.11
C THR A 111 23.63 -29.97 27.77
N PRO A 112 24.24 -30.59 28.79
CA PRO A 112 25.45 -30.06 29.42
C PRO A 112 26.62 -29.79 28.47
N GLU A 113 26.70 -30.53 27.36
CA GLU A 113 27.70 -30.36 26.31
C GLU A 113 27.39 -29.12 25.45
N GLU A 114 26.13 -28.96 25.03
CA GLU A 114 25.65 -27.75 24.32
C GLU A 114 25.75 -26.48 25.19
N ILE A 115 25.55 -26.61 26.51
CA ILE A 115 25.75 -25.52 27.48
C ILE A 115 27.22 -25.12 27.54
N THR A 116 28.13 -26.11 27.59
CA THR A 116 29.58 -25.84 27.65
C THR A 116 30.08 -25.20 26.36
N ASP A 117 29.64 -25.68 25.20
CA ASP A 117 29.98 -25.11 23.89
C ASP A 117 29.43 -23.68 23.73
N ALA A 118 28.21 -23.42 24.20
CA ALA A 118 27.61 -22.08 24.18
C ALA A 118 28.32 -21.13 25.15
N GLU A 119 28.71 -21.61 26.34
CA GLU A 119 29.47 -20.81 27.31
C GLU A 119 30.90 -20.51 26.83
N GLU A 120 31.56 -21.45 26.16
CA GLU A 120 32.88 -21.25 25.54
C GLU A 120 32.80 -20.29 24.34
N THR A 121 31.81 -20.46 23.46
CA THR A 121 31.52 -19.53 22.35
C THR A 121 31.19 -18.12 22.88
N ALA A 122 30.37 -18.02 23.93
CA ALA A 122 30.06 -16.73 24.55
C ALA A 122 31.28 -16.11 25.23
N ALA A 123 32.18 -16.91 25.82
CA ALA A 123 33.42 -16.45 26.41
C ALA A 123 34.42 -15.97 25.35
N GLU A 124 34.55 -16.65 24.22
CA GLU A 124 35.37 -16.22 23.07
C GLU A 124 34.82 -14.96 22.42
N ILE A 125 33.50 -14.90 22.14
CA ILE A 125 32.84 -13.67 21.69
C ILE A 125 33.08 -12.54 22.71
N ASN A 126 33.04 -12.83 24.01
CA ASN A 126 33.32 -11.83 25.05
C ASN A 126 34.80 -11.47 25.17
N ALA A 127 35.74 -12.35 24.82
CA ALA A 127 37.16 -12.02 24.77
C ALA A 127 37.46 -11.13 23.55
N ILE A 128 36.89 -11.48 22.38
CA ILE A 128 36.95 -10.67 21.14
C ILE A 128 36.29 -9.31 21.35
N MET A 129 35.13 -9.26 22.03
CA MET A 129 34.35 -8.04 22.23
C MET A 129 34.72 -7.24 23.49
N GLY A 130 35.25 -7.89 24.53
CA GLY A 130 35.48 -7.32 25.85
C GLY A 130 36.70 -6.42 25.93
N GLU A 131 37.75 -6.72 25.14
CA GLU A 131 38.93 -5.87 25.05
C GLU A 131 38.83 -4.81 23.94
N ARG A 132 37.88 -4.95 22.99
CA ARG A 132 37.86 -4.13 21.76
C ARG A 132 36.48 -3.74 21.22
N SER A 133 35.36 -3.83 21.94
CA SER A 133 34.04 -3.52 21.32
C SER A 133 33.88 -2.08 20.83
N SER A 134 34.50 -1.09 21.47
CA SER A 134 34.65 0.26 20.91
C SER A 134 35.59 0.26 19.71
N ASP A 135 36.68 -0.48 19.80
CA ASP A 135 37.79 -0.47 18.85
C ASP A 135 37.53 -1.33 17.61
N ILE A 136 36.63 -2.31 17.64
CA ILE A 136 36.19 -3.12 16.50
C ILE A 136 35.12 -2.37 15.74
N ALA A 137 34.15 -1.75 16.43
CA ALA A 137 33.23 -0.85 15.75
C ALA A 137 34.00 0.31 15.11
N ASN A 138 34.95 0.92 15.83
CA ASN A 138 35.78 2.00 15.31
C ASN A 138 36.83 1.53 14.28
N ALA A 139 37.47 0.37 14.42
CA ALA A 139 38.41 -0.17 13.43
C ALA A 139 37.69 -0.67 12.17
N PHE A 140 36.48 -1.22 12.30
CA PHE A 140 35.66 -1.57 11.15
C PHE A 140 35.15 -0.29 10.45
N LEU A 141 34.90 0.78 11.21
CA LEU A 141 34.63 2.13 10.69
C LEU A 141 35.88 2.78 10.04
N GLU A 142 37.08 2.48 10.52
CA GLU A 142 38.34 3.06 10.03
C GLU A 142 38.96 2.30 8.84
N VAL A 143 38.74 0.99 8.72
CA VAL A 143 39.48 0.10 7.81
C VAL A 143 38.62 -0.43 6.65
N SER A 144 37.29 -0.38 6.73
CA SER A 144 36.44 -0.99 5.70
C SER A 144 36.44 -0.17 4.39
N PRO A 145 36.95 -0.71 3.27
CA PRO A 145 36.90 -0.05 1.96
C PRO A 145 35.45 0.22 1.52
N ARG A 146 34.50 -0.52 2.08
CA ARG A 146 33.07 -0.46 1.78
C ARG A 146 32.39 0.83 2.22
N TRP A 147 33.04 1.68 3.02
CA TRP A 147 32.55 3.04 3.25
C TRP A 147 32.54 3.87 1.97
N HIS A 148 33.51 3.67 1.08
CA HIS A 148 33.55 4.34 -0.21
C HIS A 148 32.40 3.84 -1.11
N GLU A 149 32.11 2.54 -1.06
CA GLU A 149 30.98 1.95 -1.79
C GLU A 149 29.63 2.44 -1.25
N PHE A 150 29.45 2.48 0.08
CA PHE A 150 28.25 3.05 0.69
C PHE A 150 28.08 4.54 0.40
N ALA A 151 29.15 5.32 0.52
CA ALA A 151 29.14 6.75 0.22
C ALA A 151 28.81 6.97 -1.27
N ARG A 152 29.38 6.17 -2.17
CA ARG A 152 29.09 6.19 -3.60
C ARG A 152 27.64 5.85 -3.90
N ASP A 153 27.06 4.84 -3.25
CA ASP A 153 25.63 4.49 -3.39
C ASP A 153 24.70 5.59 -2.88
N ALA A 154 25.00 6.15 -1.71
CA ALA A 154 24.23 7.22 -1.10
C ALA A 154 24.29 8.50 -1.94
N LEU A 155 25.47 8.85 -2.47
CA LEU A 155 25.64 9.94 -3.42
C LEU A 155 24.85 9.70 -4.68
N SER A 156 24.99 8.52 -5.29
CA SER A 156 24.30 8.17 -6.55
C SER A 156 22.78 8.31 -6.41
N GLN A 157 22.20 7.83 -5.31
CA GLN A 157 20.77 7.99 -5.02
C GLN A 157 20.38 9.46 -4.78
N ALA A 158 21.19 10.21 -4.03
CA ALA A 158 20.93 11.61 -3.77
C ALA A 158 21.00 12.48 -5.03
N TRP A 159 21.95 12.21 -5.92
CA TRP A 159 22.05 12.86 -7.23
C TRP A 159 20.88 12.46 -8.13
N ALA A 160 20.45 11.20 -8.15
CA ALA A 160 19.26 10.79 -8.91
C ALA A 160 18.00 11.56 -8.48
N HIS A 161 17.82 11.78 -7.18
CA HIS A 161 16.73 12.61 -6.66
C HIS A 161 16.88 14.08 -7.06
N ALA A 162 18.08 14.66 -6.92
CA ALA A 162 18.34 16.05 -7.32
C ALA A 162 18.09 16.27 -8.83
N ILE A 163 18.40 15.29 -9.67
CA ILE A 163 18.13 15.34 -11.11
C ILE A 163 16.63 15.29 -11.38
N GLY A 164 15.89 14.42 -10.68
CA GLY A 164 14.44 14.36 -10.79
C GLY A 164 13.79 15.71 -10.53
N ASP A 165 14.23 16.40 -9.48
CA ASP A 165 13.70 17.72 -9.12
C ASP A 165 14.17 18.82 -10.09
N LEU A 166 15.42 18.76 -10.56
CA LEU A 166 15.91 19.68 -11.60
C LEU A 166 15.11 19.53 -12.89
N LEU A 167 14.76 18.31 -13.30
CA LEU A 167 13.96 18.08 -14.51
C LEU A 167 12.50 18.46 -14.35
N ALA A 168 11.97 18.39 -13.13
CA ALA A 168 10.63 18.87 -12.85
C ALA A 168 10.53 20.39 -13.04
N GLU A 169 11.57 21.14 -12.65
CA GLU A 169 11.64 22.59 -12.80
C GLU A 169 12.10 23.03 -14.20
N HIS A 170 13.05 22.29 -14.77
CA HIS A 170 13.69 22.58 -16.05
C HIS A 170 13.68 21.33 -16.95
N PRO A 171 12.57 21.06 -17.65
CA PRO A 171 12.45 19.88 -18.52
C PRO A 171 13.49 19.79 -19.64
N ASP A 172 14.01 20.93 -20.09
CA ASP A 172 15.06 21.02 -21.10
C ASP A 172 16.47 20.79 -20.52
N ALA A 173 16.61 20.58 -19.21
CA ALA A 173 17.93 20.50 -18.57
C ALA A 173 18.80 19.35 -19.10
N LEU A 174 18.23 18.26 -19.64
CA LEU A 174 19.03 17.21 -20.29
C LEU A 174 19.74 17.67 -21.55
N SER A 175 19.19 18.69 -22.22
CA SER A 175 19.81 19.29 -23.40
C SER A 175 20.79 20.40 -23.05
N TRP A 176 20.91 20.79 -21.77
CA TRP A 176 21.84 21.84 -21.37
C TRP A 176 23.28 21.40 -21.58
N PRO A 177 24.16 22.35 -21.96
CA PRO A 177 25.60 22.10 -21.94
C PRO A 177 26.07 21.86 -20.49
N ASP A 178 27.13 21.08 -20.34
CA ASP A 178 27.64 20.62 -19.04
C ASP A 178 27.97 21.80 -18.09
N ASP A 179 28.46 22.91 -18.63
CA ASP A 179 28.79 24.14 -17.89
C ASP A 179 27.57 24.86 -17.29
N ARG A 180 26.35 24.54 -17.77
CA ARG A 180 25.08 25.02 -17.22
C ARG A 180 24.39 23.95 -16.38
N PHE A 181 24.42 22.69 -16.83
CA PHE A 181 23.76 21.58 -16.14
C PHE A 181 24.37 21.27 -14.78
N HIS A 182 25.70 21.14 -14.71
CA HIS A 182 26.38 20.78 -13.47
C HIS A 182 26.17 21.81 -12.35
N PRO A 183 26.32 23.13 -12.56
CA PRO A 183 26.07 24.10 -11.50
C PRO A 183 24.62 24.09 -10.99
N ALA A 184 23.64 23.96 -11.89
CA ALA A 184 22.22 23.93 -11.52
C ALA A 184 21.85 22.68 -10.72
N LEU A 185 22.37 21.52 -11.16
CA LEU A 185 22.16 20.27 -10.43
C LEU A 185 22.84 20.27 -9.07
N THR A 186 24.06 20.80 -8.99
CA THR A 186 24.81 20.93 -7.73
C THR A 186 24.06 21.85 -6.75
N ALA A 187 23.50 22.96 -7.23
CA ALA A 187 22.67 23.84 -6.41
C ALA A 187 21.44 23.09 -5.87
N ARG A 188 20.72 22.34 -6.74
CA ARG A 188 19.57 21.52 -6.33
C ARG A 188 19.95 20.47 -5.29
N TYR A 189 21.02 19.71 -5.55
CA TYR A 189 21.55 18.71 -4.62
C TYR A 189 21.82 19.29 -3.23
N ASN A 190 22.44 20.47 -3.17
CA ASN A 190 22.77 21.16 -1.92
C ASN A 190 21.53 21.71 -1.18
N GLU A 191 20.46 22.06 -1.90
CA GLU A 191 19.23 22.63 -1.32
C GLU A 191 18.28 21.56 -0.76
N GLY A 192 18.17 20.40 -1.42
CA GLY A 192 17.09 19.44 -1.14
C GLY A 192 17.34 18.44 -0.01
N GLY A 193 18.53 18.43 0.60
CA GLY A 193 18.84 17.51 1.71
C GLY A 193 18.77 16.02 1.32
N TYR A 194 18.87 15.70 0.03
CA TYR A 194 18.66 14.35 -0.52
C TYR A 194 19.62 13.31 0.04
N LEU A 195 20.83 13.74 0.40
CA LEU A 195 21.87 12.89 0.94
C LEU A 195 21.41 12.14 2.20
N TYR A 196 20.70 12.81 3.11
CA TYR A 196 20.19 12.15 4.32
C TYR A 196 19.14 11.09 3.99
N GLY A 197 18.20 11.39 3.07
CA GLY A 197 17.20 10.43 2.62
C GLY A 197 17.82 9.22 1.93
N ALA A 198 18.78 9.45 1.03
CA ALA A 198 19.53 8.41 0.35
C ALA A 198 20.32 7.52 1.31
N MET A 199 20.99 8.12 2.30
CA MET A 199 21.71 7.39 3.35
C MET A 199 20.76 6.52 4.19
N VAL A 200 19.60 7.04 4.57
CA VAL A 200 18.60 6.26 5.33
C VAL A 200 18.08 5.08 4.51
N ASN A 201 17.94 5.25 3.19
CA ASN A 201 17.49 4.20 2.29
C ASN A 201 18.58 3.13 2.03
N ALA A 202 19.83 3.54 1.84
CA ALA A 202 20.95 2.64 1.57
C ALA A 202 21.49 1.93 2.85
N GLY A 203 21.40 2.58 4.00
CA GLY A 203 21.98 2.11 5.27
C GLY A 203 21.61 0.69 5.67
N PRO A 204 20.33 0.27 5.64
CA PRO A 204 19.93 -1.09 6.00
C PRO A 204 20.54 -2.18 5.13
N HIS A 205 20.75 -1.92 3.83
CA HIS A 205 21.44 -2.85 2.94
C HIS A 205 22.90 -3.00 3.38
N TRP A 206 23.58 -1.89 3.61
CA TRP A 206 24.98 -1.88 4.01
C TRP A 206 25.22 -2.45 5.41
N VAL A 207 24.30 -2.28 6.37
CA VAL A 207 24.35 -2.99 7.66
C VAL A 207 24.39 -4.50 7.47
N ALA A 208 23.65 -5.02 6.49
CA ALA A 208 23.61 -6.45 6.24
C ALA A 208 24.86 -6.95 5.50
N VAL A 209 25.35 -6.18 4.54
CA VAL A 209 26.62 -6.44 3.83
C VAL A 209 27.79 -6.47 4.82
N ILE A 210 27.83 -5.51 5.73
CA ILE A 210 28.82 -5.43 6.82
C ILE A 210 28.69 -6.61 7.79
N ALA A 211 27.47 -6.98 8.16
CA ALA A 211 27.24 -8.13 9.01
C ALA A 211 27.71 -9.44 8.35
N GLN A 212 27.54 -9.56 7.04
CA GLN A 212 28.00 -10.72 6.28
C GLN A 212 29.53 -10.81 6.22
N ASP A 213 30.24 -9.71 5.99
CA ASP A 213 31.71 -9.71 6.04
C ASP A 213 32.25 -10.07 7.40
N LEU A 214 31.58 -9.58 8.45
CA LEU A 214 31.95 -9.91 9.82
C LEU A 214 31.78 -11.41 10.07
N ALA A 215 30.69 -12.01 9.59
CA ALA A 215 30.48 -13.45 9.68
C ALA A 215 31.58 -14.23 8.94
N THR A 216 31.89 -13.85 7.70
CA THR A 216 32.94 -14.52 6.90
C THR A 216 34.33 -14.37 7.51
N SER A 217 34.65 -13.21 8.11
CA SER A 217 35.93 -13.00 8.79
C SER A 217 36.07 -13.89 10.02
N LEU A 218 34.97 -14.11 10.76
CA LEU A 218 34.93 -15.01 11.91
C LEU A 218 35.03 -16.49 11.53
N GLU A 219 34.65 -16.88 10.30
CA GLU A 219 34.81 -18.24 9.78
C GLU A 219 36.24 -18.56 9.32
N GLY A 220 36.99 -17.55 8.84
CA GLY A 220 38.34 -17.71 8.28
C GLY A 220 39.46 -17.97 9.29
N GLU A 221 39.25 -17.66 10.58
CA GLU A 221 40.26 -17.81 11.63
C GLU A 221 40.34 -19.23 12.25
N GLY A 222 39.67 -20.23 11.65
CA GLY A 222 39.93 -21.65 11.92
C GLY A 222 39.52 -22.16 13.31
N GLY A 223 38.66 -21.46 14.04
CA GLY A 223 38.15 -21.88 15.36
C GLY A 223 36.67 -21.56 15.52
N THR A 224 35.95 -22.47 16.21
CA THR A 224 34.77 -22.35 17.12
C THR A 224 33.66 -21.30 16.92
N CYS A 225 33.88 -20.21 16.18
CA CYS A 225 32.92 -19.14 15.89
C CYS A 225 31.87 -19.48 14.83
N GLY A 226 31.85 -20.71 14.29
CA GLY A 226 30.88 -21.16 13.28
C GLY A 226 29.41 -20.89 13.65
N PRO A 227 28.94 -21.19 14.88
CA PRO A 227 27.58 -20.88 15.30
C PRO A 227 27.30 -19.37 15.36
N ALA A 228 28.30 -18.56 15.73
CA ALA A 228 28.16 -17.10 15.78
C ALA A 228 28.11 -16.49 14.37
N ALA A 229 28.92 -16.99 13.45
CA ALA A 229 28.89 -16.62 12.04
C ALA A 229 27.56 -17.03 11.39
N GLU A 230 27.08 -18.26 11.63
CA GLU A 230 25.76 -18.70 11.18
C GLU A 230 24.63 -17.86 11.79
N GLN A 231 24.73 -17.45 13.06
CA GLN A 231 23.75 -16.59 13.73
C GLN A 231 23.80 -15.16 13.18
N ILE A 232 24.99 -14.59 12.92
CA ILE A 232 25.16 -13.26 12.30
C ILE A 232 24.64 -13.29 10.87
N GLU A 233 24.96 -14.32 10.10
CA GLU A 233 24.49 -14.50 8.73
C GLU A 233 22.98 -14.75 8.73
N LYS A 234 22.44 -15.49 9.71
CA LYS A 234 21.00 -15.65 9.94
C LYS A 234 20.36 -14.32 10.29
N ILE A 235 20.95 -13.48 11.15
CA ILE A 235 20.42 -12.15 11.51
C ILE A 235 20.58 -11.15 10.35
N ALA A 236 21.66 -11.21 9.57
CA ALA A 236 21.86 -10.39 8.37
C ALA A 236 20.85 -10.79 7.29
N ARG A 237 20.71 -12.10 7.03
CA ARG A 237 19.65 -12.65 6.18
C ARG A 237 18.27 -12.35 6.76
N GLU A 238 18.08 -12.35 8.08
CA GLU A 238 16.80 -12.03 8.75
C GLU A 238 16.51 -10.54 8.73
N ARG A 239 17.50 -9.65 8.75
CA ARG A 239 17.33 -8.19 8.66
C ARG A 239 17.11 -7.75 7.21
N VAL A 240 17.84 -8.35 6.27
CA VAL A 240 17.52 -8.31 4.83
C VAL A 240 16.14 -8.95 4.58
N ARG A 241 15.76 -9.99 5.33
CA ARG A 241 14.40 -10.59 5.33
C ARG A 241 13.38 -9.88 6.21
N THR A 242 13.72 -8.92 7.09
CA THR A 242 12.72 -8.14 7.85
C THR A 242 12.13 -7.05 6.98
N ARG A 243 12.66 -6.87 5.75
CA ARG A 243 11.83 -6.67 4.58
C ARG A 243 11.29 -8.00 4.04
N ARG A 244 10.37 -8.57 4.80
CA ARG A 244 9.28 -9.41 4.31
C ARG A 244 8.03 -9.03 5.06
N PRO A 245 6.97 -8.68 4.33
CA PRO A 245 5.62 -8.85 4.85
C PRO A 245 5.44 -10.33 5.23
N ASN A 246 4.57 -10.63 6.18
CA ASN A 246 3.93 -11.95 6.32
C ASN A 246 4.75 -13.06 6.99
N THR A 247 4.80 -13.03 8.32
CA THR A 247 3.90 -13.92 9.08
C THR A 247 3.17 -13.04 10.10
N PRO A 248 1.83 -13.03 10.15
CA PRO A 248 1.10 -12.15 11.05
C PRO A 248 1.38 -12.59 12.49
N PRO A 249 1.97 -11.75 13.37
CA PRO A 249 1.61 -11.85 14.78
C PRO A 249 0.11 -11.59 14.87
N GLU A 250 -0.56 -12.20 15.85
CA GLU A 250 -1.94 -11.88 16.18
C GLU A 250 -2.19 -10.38 16.10
N ARG A 251 -3.28 -10.01 15.40
CA ARG A 251 -3.81 -8.65 15.21
C ARG A 251 -3.24 -7.64 16.20
N SER A 252 -2.15 -7.06 15.78
CA SER A 252 -1.67 -5.80 16.28
C SER A 252 -2.04 -4.78 15.22
N ILE A 253 -2.82 -3.76 15.59
CA ILE A 253 -3.00 -2.55 14.80
C ILE A 253 -1.62 -1.86 14.57
N PHE A 254 -0.57 -2.35 15.22
CA PHE A 254 0.83 -1.93 15.14
C PHE A 254 1.64 -2.85 14.22
N SER A 255 2.28 -2.23 13.23
CA SER A 255 3.35 -2.85 12.45
C SER A 255 4.69 -2.77 13.20
N TYR A 256 5.68 -3.52 12.69
CA TYR A 256 7.09 -3.48 13.11
C TYR A 256 7.54 -2.01 13.26
N GLU A 257 8.24 -1.69 14.35
CA GLU A 257 8.57 -0.34 14.89
C GLU A 257 7.58 0.26 15.91
N GLY A 258 6.42 -0.37 16.16
CA GLY A 258 5.46 0.13 17.16
C GLY A 258 4.63 1.32 16.68
N TYR A 259 4.66 1.60 15.37
CA TYR A 259 3.74 2.54 14.73
C TYR A 259 2.51 1.77 14.21
N GLY A 260 1.34 2.27 14.57
CA GLY A 260 0.05 1.75 14.09
C GLY A 260 -0.08 1.89 12.58
N ARG A 261 -0.60 0.91 11.83
CA ARG A 261 -0.99 1.11 10.41
C ARG A 261 -2.49 0.92 10.28
N ILE A 262 -3.12 1.81 9.52
CA ILE A 262 -4.52 1.65 9.10
C ILE A 262 -4.53 0.75 7.87
N SER A 263 -5.25 -0.38 7.93
CA SER A 263 -5.41 -1.27 6.77
C SER A 263 -6.39 -0.68 5.75
N SER A 264 -6.17 -0.97 4.46
CA SER A 264 -7.16 -0.66 3.42
C SER A 264 -8.55 -1.17 3.75
N ASP A 265 -8.62 -2.32 4.41
CA ASP A 265 -9.87 -2.96 4.81
C ASP A 265 -10.68 -2.09 5.76
N ALA A 266 -9.99 -1.40 6.69
CA ALA A 266 -10.63 -0.47 7.60
C ALA A 266 -11.16 0.75 6.83
N VAL A 267 -10.35 1.32 5.92
CA VAL A 267 -10.74 2.47 5.10
C VAL A 267 -11.93 2.13 4.20
N SER A 268 -11.87 1.01 3.47
CA SER A 268 -12.92 0.58 2.55
C SER A 268 -14.25 0.30 3.28
N ASN A 269 -14.21 -0.35 4.44
CA ASN A 269 -15.41 -0.59 5.26
C ASN A 269 -15.98 0.73 5.81
N ALA A 270 -15.10 1.63 6.28
CA ALA A 270 -15.53 2.93 6.79
C ALA A 270 -16.12 3.80 5.67
N ALA A 271 -15.55 3.77 4.46
CA ALA A 271 -16.08 4.43 3.28
C ALA A 271 -17.46 3.87 2.89
N ARG A 272 -17.66 2.53 2.98
CA ARG A 272 -18.99 1.93 2.75
C ARG A 272 -20.02 2.50 3.73
N ARG A 273 -19.70 2.47 5.03
CA ARG A 273 -20.60 2.99 6.07
C ARG A 273 -20.93 4.46 5.83
N MET A 274 -19.90 5.26 5.55
CA MET A 274 -20.04 6.68 5.21
C MET A 274 -20.98 6.93 4.01
N MET A 275 -20.91 6.10 2.96
CA MET A 275 -21.76 6.25 1.78
C MET A 275 -23.20 5.75 1.98
N LEU A 276 -23.40 4.77 2.87
CA LEU A 276 -24.69 4.09 3.04
C LEU A 276 -25.48 4.56 4.26
N GLN A 277 -24.83 5.21 5.22
CA GLN A 277 -25.40 5.69 6.47
C GLN A 277 -25.14 7.20 6.57
N THR A 278 -26.08 8.01 6.10
CA THR A 278 -25.88 9.48 6.05
C THR A 278 -25.87 10.13 7.42
N ASP A 279 -26.39 9.45 8.44
CA ASP A 279 -26.45 9.90 9.83
C ASP A 279 -25.08 9.85 10.55
N VAL A 280 -24.05 9.24 9.95
CA VAL A 280 -22.69 9.23 10.49
C VAL A 280 -21.95 10.55 10.27
N TRP A 281 -22.44 11.38 9.37
CA TRP A 281 -21.86 12.68 9.07
C TRP A 281 -22.28 13.73 10.12
N ARG A 282 -21.32 14.54 10.55
CA ARG A 282 -21.48 15.58 11.56
C ARG A 282 -20.80 16.87 11.06
N PRO A 283 -21.30 18.05 11.44
CA PRO A 283 -20.58 19.29 11.19
C PRO A 283 -19.33 19.35 12.07
N GLU A 284 -18.19 19.60 11.45
CA GLU A 284 -16.93 19.91 12.09
C GLU A 284 -16.98 21.33 12.72
N ALA A 285 -15.92 21.76 13.42
CA ALA A 285 -15.79 23.13 13.92
C ALA A 285 -15.85 24.18 12.79
N SER A 286 -15.41 23.81 11.59
CA SER A 286 -15.50 24.61 10.36
C SER A 286 -16.93 24.66 9.77
N GLY A 287 -17.86 23.88 10.33
CA GLY A 287 -19.20 23.67 9.80
C GLY A 287 -19.28 22.65 8.66
N ARG A 288 -18.14 22.13 8.16
CA ARG A 288 -18.09 21.17 7.05
C ARG A 288 -18.48 19.77 7.48
N PRO A 289 -19.01 18.93 6.58
CA PRO A 289 -19.34 17.56 6.91
C PRO A 289 -18.07 16.72 7.13
N GLU A 290 -18.04 16.02 8.26
CA GLU A 290 -17.04 15.03 8.63
C GLU A 290 -17.73 13.74 9.09
N ALA A 291 -17.23 12.59 8.64
CA ALA A 291 -17.65 11.28 9.16
C ALA A 291 -16.48 10.60 9.87
N ARG A 292 -16.68 10.24 11.14
CA ARG A 292 -15.67 9.57 11.96
C ARG A 292 -15.97 8.08 12.11
N HIS A 293 -14.92 7.28 11.97
CA HIS A 293 -14.95 5.84 12.19
C HIS A 293 -13.82 5.39 13.12
N ASP A 294 -14.17 4.82 14.26
CA ASP A 294 -13.18 4.31 15.21
C ASP A 294 -12.70 2.90 14.79
N ILE A 295 -11.37 2.71 14.77
CA ILE A 295 -10.70 1.45 14.44
C ILE A 295 -10.21 0.78 15.73
N GLY A 296 -10.71 -0.41 16.02
CA GLY A 296 -10.22 -1.29 17.08
C GLY A 296 -11.29 -1.72 18.08
N ARG A 297 -11.07 -2.87 18.74
CA ARG A 297 -12.01 -3.46 19.73
C ARG A 297 -11.64 -3.19 21.19
N LYS A 298 -10.50 -2.54 21.47
CA LYS A 298 -10.03 -2.36 22.87
C LYS A 298 -10.75 -1.21 23.56
N LYS A 299 -10.95 -1.36 24.88
CA LYS A 299 -11.87 -0.55 25.72
C LYS A 299 -11.39 0.88 26.03
N THR A 300 -10.12 1.22 25.79
CA THR A 300 -9.57 2.53 26.18
C THR A 300 -9.42 3.45 24.97
N ALA A 301 -10.00 4.65 25.05
CA ALA A 301 -10.03 5.66 23.98
C ALA A 301 -8.64 6.09 23.47
N SER A 302 -7.59 5.84 24.24
CA SER A 302 -6.19 6.14 23.90
C SER A 302 -5.52 5.09 23.00
N GLU A 303 -6.17 3.94 22.75
CA GLU A 303 -5.62 2.84 21.94
C GLU A 303 -6.38 2.61 20.63
N GLN A 304 -7.43 3.38 20.38
CA GLN A 304 -8.26 3.25 19.19
C GLN A 304 -7.71 4.16 18.08
N GLY A 305 -7.43 3.56 16.93
CA GLY A 305 -7.21 4.32 15.70
C GLY A 305 -8.51 4.97 15.25
N ARG A 306 -8.42 5.94 14.35
CA ARG A 306 -9.58 6.66 13.80
C ARG A 306 -9.38 6.87 12.31
N ILE A 307 -10.45 6.77 11.54
CA ILE A 307 -10.55 7.26 10.17
C ILE A 307 -11.56 8.41 10.17
N PHE A 308 -11.23 9.47 9.49
CA PHE A 308 -12.06 10.62 9.24
C PHE A 308 -12.25 10.73 7.73
N PHE A 309 -13.49 10.98 7.32
CA PHE A 309 -13.80 11.35 5.95
C PHE A 309 -14.25 12.80 5.94
N GLY A 310 -13.59 13.61 5.13
CA GLY A 310 -13.93 15.00 4.91
C GLY A 310 -14.44 15.21 3.48
N ILE A 311 -15.10 16.34 3.26
CA ILE A 311 -15.33 16.86 1.91
C ILE A 311 -14.32 17.99 1.67
N ASN A 312 -13.52 17.86 0.62
CA ASN A 312 -12.55 18.87 0.22
C ASN A 312 -13.29 20.18 -0.09
N GLY A 313 -13.08 21.19 0.73
CA GLY A 313 -13.78 22.46 0.60
C GLY A 313 -13.30 23.34 -0.55
N ALA A 314 -12.23 22.97 -1.27
CA ALA A 314 -11.93 23.59 -2.55
C ALA A 314 -12.96 23.20 -3.62
N ALA A 315 -13.59 22.01 -3.49
CA ALA A 315 -14.60 21.54 -4.43
C ALA A 315 -15.99 22.16 -4.17
N TYR A 316 -16.27 22.57 -2.92
CA TYR A 316 -17.57 23.07 -2.50
C TYR A 316 -17.43 24.37 -1.69
N PRO A 317 -17.85 25.52 -2.26
CA PRO A 317 -17.60 26.84 -1.65
C PRO A 317 -18.21 27.01 -0.26
N THR A 318 -19.37 26.39 -0.01
CA THR A 318 -20.08 26.51 1.26
C THR A 318 -20.24 25.15 1.97
N PRO A 319 -20.37 25.14 3.31
CA PRO A 319 -20.69 23.92 4.04
C PRO A 319 -22.01 23.27 3.61
N GLU A 320 -23.03 24.06 3.22
CA GLU A 320 -24.30 23.49 2.75
C GLU A 320 -24.13 22.79 1.40
N ASP A 321 -23.31 23.33 0.49
CA ASP A 321 -22.98 22.65 -0.76
C ASP A 321 -22.32 21.29 -0.48
N ALA A 322 -21.39 21.25 0.47
CA ALA A 322 -20.75 20.00 0.90
C ALA A 322 -21.75 19.01 1.56
N PHE A 323 -22.66 19.49 2.42
CA PHE A 323 -23.71 18.64 2.99
C PHE A 323 -24.70 18.16 1.93
N SER A 324 -24.93 18.92 0.85
CA SER A 324 -25.78 18.49 -0.26
C SER A 324 -25.23 17.24 -0.95
N VAL A 325 -23.90 17.10 -1.03
CA VAL A 325 -23.21 15.92 -1.57
C VAL A 325 -23.39 14.74 -0.64
N VAL A 326 -23.15 14.94 0.66
CA VAL A 326 -23.32 13.90 1.69
C VAL A 326 -24.74 13.33 1.67
N ARG A 327 -25.76 14.19 1.56
CA ARG A 327 -27.16 13.76 1.49
C ARG A 327 -27.48 12.97 0.22
N ARG A 328 -26.66 13.08 -0.83
CA ARG A 328 -26.80 12.32 -2.09
C ARG A 328 -26.02 11.01 -2.10
N LEU A 329 -25.08 10.81 -1.17
CA LEU A 329 -24.32 9.56 -1.10
C LEU A 329 -25.25 8.36 -0.96
N SER A 330 -25.00 7.34 -1.78
CA SER A 330 -25.89 6.20 -1.91
C SER A 330 -25.19 4.96 -2.45
N LEU A 331 -25.95 3.89 -2.66
CA LEU A 331 -25.46 2.68 -3.32
C LEU A 331 -24.97 2.94 -4.76
N ALA A 332 -25.42 4.02 -5.42
CA ALA A 332 -24.92 4.40 -6.74
C ALA A 332 -23.48 4.94 -6.69
N HIS A 333 -23.13 5.72 -5.65
CA HIS A 333 -21.75 6.13 -5.39
C HIS A 333 -20.88 4.91 -5.11
N TRP A 334 -21.38 3.98 -4.29
CA TRP A 334 -20.65 2.76 -4.02
C TRP A 334 -20.44 1.88 -5.26
N ASP A 335 -21.38 1.87 -6.21
CA ASP A 335 -21.22 1.19 -7.49
C ASP A 335 -20.08 1.80 -8.32
N VAL A 336 -20.00 3.13 -8.40
CA VAL A 336 -18.90 3.83 -9.08
C VAL A 336 -17.57 3.55 -8.38
N PHE A 337 -17.53 3.64 -7.06
CA PHE A 337 -16.35 3.31 -6.28
C PHE A 337 -15.89 1.86 -6.50
N SER A 338 -16.81 0.89 -6.40
CA SER A 338 -16.52 -0.54 -6.61
C SER A 338 -16.06 -0.82 -8.03
N TYR A 339 -16.64 -0.14 -9.02
CA TYR A 339 -16.22 -0.25 -10.42
C TYR A 339 -14.79 0.26 -10.62
N VAL A 340 -14.46 1.45 -10.10
CA VAL A 340 -13.10 2.01 -10.16
C VAL A 340 -12.11 1.07 -9.47
N MET A 341 -12.44 0.59 -8.26
CA MET A 341 -11.61 -0.36 -7.52
C MET A 341 -11.41 -1.66 -8.29
N ALA A 342 -12.48 -2.24 -8.86
CA ALA A 342 -12.39 -3.46 -9.65
C ALA A 342 -11.47 -3.25 -10.86
N ARG A 343 -11.69 -2.19 -11.65
CA ARG A 343 -10.85 -1.86 -12.82
C ARG A 343 -9.40 -1.67 -12.45
N TRP A 344 -9.14 -0.93 -11.37
CA TRP A 344 -7.79 -0.70 -10.86
C TRP A 344 -7.09 -1.98 -10.43
N LEU A 345 -7.81 -2.88 -9.78
CA LEU A 345 -7.30 -4.18 -9.38
C LEU A 345 -7.13 -5.16 -10.57
N GLU A 346 -7.93 -5.07 -11.63
CA GLU A 346 -7.74 -5.84 -12.87
C GLU A 346 -6.45 -5.45 -13.61
N GLU A 347 -6.06 -4.18 -13.55
CA GLU A 347 -4.88 -3.63 -14.26
C GLU A 347 -3.58 -3.73 -13.43
N GLY A 348 -3.53 -4.65 -12.45
CA GLY A 348 -2.58 -4.74 -11.33
C GLY A 348 -1.07 -4.79 -11.63
N ASP A 349 -0.66 -4.85 -12.90
CA ASP A 349 0.75 -4.75 -13.30
C ASP A 349 1.29 -3.31 -13.28
N ARG A 350 0.43 -2.30 -13.12
CA ARG A 350 0.79 -0.88 -13.25
C ARG A 350 1.21 -0.19 -11.94
N GLY A 351 1.27 -0.94 -10.83
CA GLY A 351 1.70 -0.42 -9.52
C GLY A 351 0.62 0.41 -8.79
N PRO A 352 0.82 0.77 -7.50
CA PRO A 352 -0.24 1.35 -6.68
C PRO A 352 -0.64 2.77 -7.08
N TYR A 353 0.20 3.46 -7.84
CA TYR A 353 0.00 4.85 -8.23
C TYR A 353 -0.59 5.01 -9.64
N SER A 354 -0.80 3.92 -10.38
CA SER A 354 -1.36 4.01 -11.73
C SER A 354 -2.86 4.28 -11.71
N GLY A 355 -3.31 5.23 -12.53
CA GLY A 355 -4.71 5.42 -12.85
C GLY A 355 -5.25 4.39 -13.85
N VAL A 356 -6.55 4.12 -13.76
CA VAL A 356 -7.30 3.31 -14.73
C VAL A 356 -8.29 4.15 -15.50
N TYR A 357 -8.43 3.83 -16.78
CA TYR A 357 -9.41 4.51 -17.62
C TYR A 357 -10.82 4.02 -17.30
N VAL A 358 -11.69 4.97 -16.95
CA VAL A 358 -13.11 4.75 -16.71
C VAL A 358 -13.95 5.67 -17.60
N SER A 359 -15.10 5.16 -18.05
CA SER A 359 -16.10 5.95 -18.77
C SER A 359 -17.49 5.48 -18.40
N ALA A 360 -18.47 6.37 -18.56
CA ALA A 360 -19.87 6.05 -18.32
C ALA A 360 -20.33 4.85 -19.17
N ASP A 361 -19.99 4.81 -20.46
CA ASP A 361 -20.40 3.72 -21.34
C ASP A 361 -19.90 2.35 -20.85
N ARG A 362 -18.61 2.27 -20.48
CA ARG A 362 -18.04 1.00 -19.96
C ARG A 362 -18.64 0.62 -18.62
N PHE A 363 -18.90 1.60 -17.75
CA PHE A 363 -19.58 1.39 -16.48
C PHE A 363 -21.00 0.82 -16.68
N LEU A 364 -21.79 1.44 -17.56
CA LEU A 364 -23.18 1.05 -17.83
C LEU A 364 -23.27 -0.30 -18.56
N ASP A 365 -22.35 -0.57 -19.50
CA ASP A 365 -22.22 -1.89 -20.13
C ASP A 365 -21.88 -2.96 -19.08
N SER A 366 -20.96 -2.66 -18.16
CA SER A 366 -20.58 -3.57 -17.09
C SER A 366 -21.73 -3.83 -16.11
N ARG A 367 -22.69 -2.89 -15.98
CA ARG A 367 -23.95 -3.09 -15.23
C ARG A 367 -24.97 -3.94 -15.98
N GLY A 368 -24.75 -4.25 -17.25
CA GLY A 368 -25.74 -4.89 -18.11
C GLY A 368 -26.92 -3.99 -18.45
N LEU A 369 -26.76 -2.67 -18.37
CA LEU A 369 -27.83 -1.74 -18.75
C LEU A 369 -27.96 -1.71 -20.28
N ALA A 370 -29.19 -1.79 -20.78
CA ALA A 370 -29.44 -1.81 -22.20
C ALA A 370 -29.19 -0.42 -22.83
N ARG A 371 -28.45 -0.41 -23.94
CA ARG A 371 -28.30 0.75 -24.81
C ARG A 371 -29.63 1.05 -25.51
N MET A 372 -29.85 2.31 -25.86
CA MET A 372 -30.97 2.72 -26.72
C MET A 372 -30.78 2.17 -28.15
N LYS A 373 -31.82 2.23 -28.99
CA LYS A 373 -31.75 1.77 -30.40
C LYS A 373 -30.65 2.46 -31.21
N SER A 374 -30.29 3.69 -30.84
CA SER A 374 -29.18 4.46 -31.41
C SER A 374 -27.79 3.93 -31.02
N GLY A 375 -27.70 2.90 -30.17
CA GLY A 375 -26.45 2.33 -29.70
C GLY A 375 -25.81 3.09 -28.53
N VAL A 376 -26.42 4.17 -28.04
CA VAL A 376 -25.90 4.97 -26.91
C VAL A 376 -26.70 4.72 -25.64
N HIS A 377 -26.06 4.91 -24.49
CA HIS A 377 -26.75 4.90 -23.21
C HIS A 377 -27.59 6.16 -23.00
N ARG A 378 -28.57 6.05 -22.11
CA ARG A 378 -29.42 7.17 -21.71
C ARG A 378 -28.58 8.30 -21.10
N PRO A 379 -28.73 9.57 -21.56
CA PRO A 379 -27.94 10.69 -21.06
C PRO A 379 -28.00 10.83 -19.53
N GLU A 380 -29.18 10.63 -18.93
CA GLU A 380 -29.37 10.73 -17.48
C GLU A 380 -28.49 9.74 -16.69
N TYR A 381 -28.16 8.58 -17.26
CA TYR A 381 -27.28 7.59 -16.63
C TYR A 381 -25.80 7.95 -16.81
N VAL A 382 -25.46 8.55 -17.94
CA VAL A 382 -24.11 9.03 -18.24
C VAL A 382 -23.75 10.18 -17.31
N GLU A 383 -24.66 11.15 -17.15
CA GLU A 383 -24.51 12.28 -16.24
C GLU A 383 -24.41 11.81 -14.79
N ALA A 384 -25.30 10.91 -14.35
CA ALA A 384 -25.27 10.37 -13.00
C ALA A 384 -23.95 9.64 -12.68
N PHE A 385 -23.34 8.94 -13.64
CA PHE A 385 -22.03 8.32 -13.45
C PHE A 385 -20.95 9.36 -13.14
N TYR A 386 -20.83 10.41 -13.95
CA TYR A 386 -19.82 11.43 -13.74
C TYR A 386 -20.09 12.27 -12.49
N GLU A 387 -21.35 12.61 -12.20
CA GLU A 387 -21.73 13.28 -10.96
C GLU A 387 -21.27 12.47 -9.73
N ASN A 388 -21.58 11.16 -9.71
CA ASN A 388 -21.14 10.29 -8.63
C ASN A 388 -19.61 10.19 -8.54
N LEU A 389 -18.92 10.14 -9.67
CA LEU A 389 -17.44 10.12 -9.71
C LEU A 389 -16.85 11.42 -9.14
N TYR A 390 -17.41 12.58 -9.47
CA TYR A 390 -16.97 13.86 -8.91
C TYR A 390 -17.24 13.97 -7.41
N HIS A 391 -18.40 13.50 -6.95
CA HIS A 391 -18.70 13.44 -5.52
C HIS A 391 -17.69 12.59 -4.76
N LEU A 392 -17.30 11.43 -5.32
CA LEU A 392 -16.29 10.56 -4.73
C LEU A 392 -14.88 11.17 -4.73
N GLN A 393 -14.52 11.91 -5.80
CA GLN A 393 -13.24 12.61 -5.89
C GLN A 393 -13.11 13.66 -4.78
N ALA A 394 -14.20 14.32 -4.41
CA ALA A 394 -14.17 15.37 -3.40
C ALA A 394 -14.04 14.84 -1.96
N ILE A 395 -14.10 13.52 -1.75
CA ILE A 395 -13.98 12.93 -0.40
C ILE A 395 -12.51 12.75 -0.08
N THR A 396 -12.06 13.33 1.04
CA THR A 396 -10.74 13.06 1.62
C THR A 396 -10.83 11.98 2.68
N VAL A 397 -9.74 11.26 2.88
CA VAL A 397 -9.57 10.22 3.87
C VAL A 397 -8.37 10.58 4.73
N GLU A 398 -8.67 10.91 5.97
CA GLU A 398 -7.67 11.07 7.01
C GLU A 398 -7.74 9.89 7.96
N GLY A 399 -6.63 9.45 8.52
CA GLY A 399 -6.70 8.40 9.52
C GLY A 399 -5.48 8.39 10.42
N SER A 400 -5.71 8.34 11.72
CA SER A 400 -4.63 8.35 12.72
C SER A 400 -4.68 7.13 13.62
N VAL A 401 -3.51 6.59 13.97
CA VAL A 401 -3.38 5.61 15.07
C VAL A 401 -2.51 6.21 16.17
N PRO A 402 -2.96 6.26 17.44
CA PRO A 402 -2.15 6.81 18.52
C PRO A 402 -0.87 5.98 18.76
N ASN A 403 0.27 6.65 18.97
CA ASN A 403 1.51 5.99 19.36
C ASN A 403 1.46 5.67 20.86
N HIS A 404 1.49 4.39 21.22
CA HIS A 404 1.48 3.92 22.60
C HIS A 404 2.59 4.51 23.49
N LYS A 405 3.71 4.98 22.93
CA LYS A 405 4.86 5.42 23.72
C LYS A 405 4.96 6.94 23.94
N LYS A 406 4.26 7.80 23.19
CA LYS A 406 4.52 9.26 23.22
C LYS A 406 3.30 10.20 23.06
N GLY A 407 2.06 9.69 23.01
CA GLY A 407 0.86 10.54 22.90
C GLY A 407 0.72 11.33 21.59
N LYS A 408 1.67 11.20 20.66
CA LYS A 408 1.58 11.71 19.28
C LYS A 408 1.02 10.62 18.36
N PRO A 409 0.25 10.96 17.31
CA PRO A 409 -0.19 9.97 16.32
C PRO A 409 1.05 9.31 15.68
N ALA A 410 1.01 7.98 15.57
CA ALA A 410 2.07 7.14 15.02
C ALA A 410 2.06 7.11 13.49
N TYR A 411 0.89 7.27 12.90
CA TYR A 411 0.67 7.12 11.47
C TYR A 411 -0.53 7.95 11.09
N VAL A 412 -0.39 8.70 10.00
CA VAL A 412 -1.46 9.50 9.41
C VAL A 412 -1.61 9.06 7.96
N VAL A 413 -2.77 8.54 7.60
CA VAL A 413 -3.23 8.54 6.20
C VAL A 413 -3.85 9.90 5.97
N ASP A 414 -3.48 10.57 4.88
CA ASP A 414 -4.10 11.82 4.43
C ASP A 414 -4.05 11.82 2.90
N THR A 415 -5.16 11.47 2.27
CA THR A 415 -5.26 11.26 0.82
C THR A 415 -6.70 11.41 0.37
N ASP A 416 -6.93 11.66 -0.91
CA ASP A 416 -8.27 11.53 -1.50
C ASP A 416 -8.78 10.08 -1.40
N LEU A 417 -10.10 9.90 -1.38
CA LEU A 417 -10.71 8.59 -1.51
C LEU A 417 -10.44 8.01 -2.90
N LEU A 418 -10.74 8.80 -3.93
CA LEU A 418 -10.40 8.58 -5.34
C LEU A 418 -9.78 9.85 -5.91
N ASN A 419 -8.79 9.71 -6.77
CA ASN A 419 -8.15 10.81 -7.45
C ASN A 419 -8.35 10.68 -8.97
N ILE A 420 -8.96 11.68 -9.59
CA ILE A 420 -9.07 11.78 -11.05
C ILE A 420 -7.80 12.45 -11.57
N THR A 421 -6.88 11.65 -12.08
CA THR A 421 -5.55 12.12 -12.54
C THR A 421 -5.61 12.72 -13.94
N GLN A 422 -6.62 12.40 -14.74
CA GLN A 422 -6.80 12.99 -16.07
C GLN A 422 -8.27 12.97 -16.47
N ARG A 423 -8.76 14.07 -17.05
CA ARG A 423 -10.13 14.18 -17.59
C ARG A 423 -10.08 14.17 -19.12
N ILE A 424 -10.87 13.29 -19.73
CA ILE A 424 -10.99 13.21 -21.19
C ILE A 424 -12.31 13.88 -21.59
N ARG A 425 -12.20 14.95 -22.39
CA ARG A 425 -13.32 15.78 -22.81
C ARG A 425 -13.51 15.72 -24.32
N GLN A 426 -14.75 15.86 -24.74
CA GLN A 426 -15.13 15.99 -26.14
C GLN A 426 -16.04 17.21 -26.28
N LYS A 427 -15.77 18.06 -27.28
CA LYS A 427 -16.69 19.12 -27.66
C LYS A 427 -17.84 18.54 -28.47
N ASP A 428 -19.07 18.92 -28.14
CA ASP A 428 -20.21 18.66 -28.99
C ASP A 428 -20.27 19.62 -30.19
N LEU A 429 -21.32 19.49 -31.01
CA LEU A 429 -21.54 20.35 -32.19
C LEU A 429 -21.79 21.81 -31.83
N GLU A 430 -22.21 22.09 -30.60
CA GLU A 430 -22.45 23.45 -30.08
C GLU A 430 -21.18 24.04 -29.44
N GLY A 431 -20.09 23.27 -29.39
CA GLY A 431 -18.81 23.65 -28.80
C GLY A 431 -18.74 23.45 -27.29
N SER A 432 -19.78 22.91 -26.66
CA SER A 432 -19.81 22.61 -25.23
C SER A 432 -18.94 21.39 -24.94
N GLU A 433 -18.08 21.49 -23.94
CA GLU A 433 -17.24 20.38 -23.51
C GLU A 433 -17.99 19.45 -22.56
N ARG A 434 -18.05 18.17 -22.93
CA ARG A 434 -18.54 17.11 -22.05
C ARG A 434 -17.44 16.11 -21.72
N MET A 435 -17.46 15.57 -20.52
CA MET A 435 -16.55 14.50 -20.12
C MET A 435 -16.99 13.19 -20.77
N ILE A 436 -16.06 12.51 -21.45
CA ILE A 436 -16.29 11.20 -22.09
C ILE A 436 -15.51 10.07 -21.43
N GLY A 437 -14.58 10.40 -20.54
CA GLY A 437 -13.89 9.45 -19.68
C GLY A 437 -12.90 10.14 -18.73
N ALA A 438 -12.27 9.36 -17.86
CA ALA A 438 -11.20 9.81 -16.98
C ALA A 438 -10.20 8.70 -16.72
N TYR A 439 -8.98 9.09 -16.35
CA TYR A 439 -8.09 8.22 -15.60
C TYR A 439 -8.29 8.49 -14.11
N VAL A 440 -8.56 7.42 -13.37
CA VAL A 440 -8.87 7.49 -11.93
C VAL A 440 -8.02 6.48 -11.21
N ARG A 441 -7.41 6.88 -10.09
CA ARG A 441 -6.76 5.96 -9.15
C ARG A 441 -7.43 6.06 -7.79
N PRO A 442 -7.48 4.98 -7.00
CA PRO A 442 -7.74 5.12 -5.58
C PRO A 442 -6.63 5.91 -4.89
N GLY A 443 -6.96 6.53 -3.77
CA GLY A 443 -5.95 7.16 -2.92
C GLY A 443 -4.91 6.17 -2.38
N ASP A 444 -3.88 6.74 -1.76
CA ASP A 444 -2.69 5.99 -1.31
C ASP A 444 -3.02 4.98 -0.20
N TRP A 445 -4.18 5.14 0.44
CA TRP A 445 -4.74 4.18 1.39
C TRP A 445 -4.87 2.78 0.79
N SER A 446 -5.06 2.67 -0.53
CA SER A 446 -5.39 1.43 -1.24
C SER A 446 -4.19 0.53 -1.57
N ALA A 447 -2.96 0.97 -1.29
CA ALA A 447 -1.73 0.33 -1.78
C ALA A 447 -1.58 -1.15 -1.36
N ASP A 448 -2.10 -1.55 -0.21
CA ASP A 448 -2.08 -2.93 0.29
C ASP A 448 -3.11 -3.85 -0.39
N LEU A 449 -4.02 -3.33 -1.22
CA LEU A 449 -5.01 -4.14 -1.95
C LEU A 449 -4.45 -4.87 -3.17
N GLN A 450 -3.34 -4.39 -3.74
CA GLN A 450 -2.80 -4.94 -4.99
C GLN A 450 -2.35 -6.40 -4.88
N GLY A 451 -1.97 -6.86 -3.68
CA GLY A 451 -1.54 -8.25 -3.47
C GLY A 451 -2.63 -9.29 -3.77
N MET A 452 -3.91 -8.92 -3.78
CA MET A 452 -5.06 -9.82 -3.98
C MET A 452 -5.96 -9.38 -5.15
N ALA A 453 -5.41 -8.60 -6.07
CA ALA A 453 -6.18 -7.76 -6.99
C ALA A 453 -7.13 -8.50 -7.95
N PRO A 454 -6.73 -9.56 -8.68
CA PRO A 454 -7.57 -10.12 -9.74
C PRO A 454 -8.91 -10.69 -9.24
N GLN A 455 -8.93 -11.38 -8.09
CA GLN A 455 -10.14 -12.01 -7.59
C GLN A 455 -11.07 -11.03 -6.88
N ILE A 456 -10.51 -10.06 -6.14
CA ILE A 456 -11.30 -8.97 -5.58
C ILE A 456 -11.99 -8.23 -6.71
N ALA A 457 -11.29 -7.97 -7.82
CA ALA A 457 -11.89 -7.36 -8.99
C ALA A 457 -13.00 -8.19 -9.62
N LEU A 458 -12.76 -9.49 -9.86
CA LEU A 458 -13.77 -10.41 -10.42
C LEU A 458 -15.04 -10.42 -9.56
N THR A 459 -14.88 -10.42 -8.24
CA THR A 459 -16.01 -10.48 -7.32
C THR A 459 -16.75 -9.16 -7.23
N LEU A 460 -16.01 -8.05 -7.11
CA LEU A 460 -16.58 -6.71 -7.13
C LEU A 460 -17.38 -6.50 -8.42
N ARG A 461 -16.92 -7.04 -9.56
CA ARG A 461 -17.64 -6.98 -10.84
C ARG A 461 -18.97 -7.74 -10.81
N SER A 462 -19.01 -8.96 -10.27
CA SER A 462 -20.28 -9.72 -10.20
C SER A 462 -21.25 -9.11 -9.21
N VAL A 463 -20.77 -8.62 -8.07
CA VAL A 463 -21.60 -7.89 -7.10
C VAL A 463 -22.10 -6.58 -7.70
N PHE A 464 -21.25 -5.88 -8.45
CA PHE A 464 -21.60 -4.65 -9.15
C PHE A 464 -22.77 -4.83 -10.12
N GLN A 465 -22.89 -5.99 -10.79
CA GLN A 465 -23.99 -6.30 -11.70
C GLN A 465 -25.35 -6.43 -11.01
N LEU A 466 -25.41 -6.68 -9.69
CA LEU A 466 -26.66 -6.81 -8.95
C LEU A 466 -27.51 -5.52 -9.00
N ASP A 467 -28.82 -5.67 -9.16
CA ASP A 467 -29.75 -4.54 -9.23
C ASP A 467 -29.88 -3.83 -7.86
N ASN A 468 -29.72 -2.50 -7.84
CA ASN A 468 -29.69 -1.73 -6.59
C ASN A 468 -31.04 -1.65 -5.87
N LYS A 469 -32.14 -1.98 -6.54
CA LYS A 469 -33.50 -1.98 -5.98
C LYS A 469 -33.96 -3.39 -5.66
N ARG A 470 -33.84 -4.31 -6.63
CA ARG A 470 -34.38 -5.68 -6.53
C ARG A 470 -33.47 -6.61 -5.71
N GLN A 471 -32.16 -6.45 -5.83
CA GLN A 471 -31.15 -7.30 -5.19
C GLN A 471 -30.32 -6.50 -4.18
N ARG A 472 -30.94 -5.48 -3.56
CA ARG A 472 -30.26 -4.56 -2.63
C ARG A 472 -29.60 -5.32 -1.47
N TYR A 473 -30.33 -6.21 -0.81
CA TYR A 473 -29.79 -6.96 0.33
C TYR A 473 -28.68 -7.90 -0.10
N THR A 474 -28.86 -8.62 -1.21
CA THR A 474 -27.83 -9.47 -1.82
C THR A 474 -26.55 -8.69 -2.05
N LYS A 475 -26.62 -7.52 -2.71
CA LYS A 475 -25.47 -6.65 -2.97
C LYS A 475 -24.80 -6.19 -1.68
N LEU A 476 -25.56 -5.67 -0.71
CA LEU A 476 -25.01 -5.16 0.55
C LEU A 476 -24.30 -6.25 1.36
N ILE A 477 -24.90 -7.43 1.47
CA ILE A 477 -24.30 -8.58 2.16
C ILE A 477 -23.07 -9.05 1.41
N ALA A 478 -23.11 -9.14 0.07
CA ALA A 478 -21.97 -9.55 -0.74
C ALA A 478 -20.75 -8.65 -0.50
N LEU A 479 -20.95 -7.33 -0.53
CA LEU A 479 -19.88 -6.34 -0.29
C LEU A 479 -19.23 -6.52 1.08
N TYR A 480 -20.04 -6.72 2.11
CA TYR A 480 -19.53 -7.00 3.46
C TYR A 480 -18.74 -8.32 3.51
N LEU A 481 -19.26 -9.39 2.89
CA LEU A 481 -18.62 -10.70 2.93
C LEU A 481 -17.32 -10.76 2.12
N ILE A 482 -17.20 -10.03 1.01
CA ILE A 482 -15.92 -9.90 0.27
C ILE A 482 -14.81 -9.41 1.20
N GLU A 483 -15.06 -8.33 1.92
CA GLU A 483 -14.10 -7.78 2.89
C GLU A 483 -13.82 -8.79 4.00
N GLN A 484 -14.86 -9.41 4.57
CA GLN A 484 -14.67 -10.39 5.65
C GLN A 484 -13.87 -11.61 5.20
N PHE A 485 -14.06 -12.08 3.96
CA PHE A 485 -13.31 -13.19 3.40
C PHE A 485 -11.88 -12.81 3.06
N ARG A 486 -11.62 -11.57 2.63
CA ARG A 486 -10.25 -11.07 2.49
C ARG A 486 -9.52 -11.02 3.85
N ILE A 487 -10.17 -10.50 4.89
CA ILE A 487 -9.65 -10.53 6.27
C ILE A 487 -9.50 -11.98 6.79
N ALA A 488 -10.23 -12.93 6.22
CA ALA A 488 -10.15 -14.35 6.56
C ALA A 488 -9.01 -15.07 5.88
N ALA A 489 -8.81 -14.80 4.60
CA ALA A 489 -7.80 -15.40 3.75
C ALA A 489 -6.38 -15.29 4.30
N SER A 490 -6.10 -14.25 5.07
CA SER A 490 -4.81 -14.10 5.78
C SER A 490 -4.61 -15.09 6.92
N GLY A 491 -5.65 -15.82 7.34
CA GLY A 491 -5.61 -16.91 8.33
C GLY A 491 -6.00 -18.25 7.70
N LYS A 492 -5.43 -19.36 8.17
CA LYS A 492 -5.63 -20.71 7.62
C LYS A 492 -7.04 -21.32 7.84
N GLY A 493 -8.13 -20.57 7.64
CA GLY A 493 -9.50 -21.08 7.78
C GLY A 493 -10.45 -20.45 6.77
N SER A 494 -11.19 -21.21 5.95
CA SER A 494 -12.29 -22.12 6.33
C SER A 494 -13.49 -21.36 6.92
N THR A 495 -14.68 -21.93 6.73
CA THR A 495 -16.00 -21.39 7.11
C THR A 495 -15.99 -20.42 8.28
N ARG A 496 -16.54 -19.22 8.09
CA ARG A 496 -16.64 -18.20 9.16
C ARG A 496 -18.02 -18.19 9.78
N THR A 497 -18.04 -18.06 11.10
CA THR A 497 -19.27 -17.96 11.88
C THR A 497 -19.50 -16.51 12.28
N PHE A 498 -20.67 -15.97 11.95
CA PHE A 498 -21.11 -14.62 12.33
C PHE A 498 -22.46 -14.70 13.01
N ARG A 499 -22.79 -13.74 13.88
CA ARG A 499 -24.19 -13.50 14.22
C ARG A 499 -24.89 -12.86 13.02
N ILE A 500 -26.18 -13.14 12.83
CA ILE A 500 -26.97 -12.48 11.78
C ILE A 500 -26.94 -10.96 11.95
N GLU A 501 -27.10 -10.48 13.19
CA GLU A 501 -26.97 -9.06 13.53
C GLU A 501 -25.67 -8.45 13.02
N THR A 502 -24.53 -9.14 13.23
CA THR A 502 -23.22 -8.67 12.77
C THR A 502 -23.11 -8.62 11.25
N ILE A 503 -23.78 -9.52 10.52
CA ILE A 503 -23.84 -9.47 9.05
C ILE A 503 -24.63 -8.23 8.61
N LEU A 504 -25.80 -8.00 9.20
CA LEU A 504 -26.67 -6.88 8.84
C LEU A 504 -26.02 -5.53 9.17
N GLU A 505 -25.46 -5.39 10.37
CA GLU A 505 -24.72 -4.19 10.78
C GLU A 505 -23.51 -3.94 9.87
N GLY A 506 -22.74 -4.98 9.55
CA GLY A 506 -21.60 -4.89 8.64
C GLY A 506 -22.00 -4.47 7.23
N ALA A 507 -23.12 -5.00 6.74
CA ALA A 507 -23.72 -4.69 5.45
C ALA A 507 -24.50 -3.35 5.42
N CYS A 508 -24.54 -2.61 6.53
CA CYS A 508 -25.29 -1.36 6.66
C CYS A 508 -26.80 -1.54 6.34
N ILE A 509 -27.37 -2.66 6.78
CA ILE A 509 -28.81 -2.96 6.65
C ILE A 509 -29.50 -2.58 7.96
N GLU A 510 -30.21 -1.47 7.93
CA GLU A 510 -30.98 -0.99 9.09
C GLU A 510 -32.28 -1.77 9.28
N ILE A 511 -32.60 -2.06 10.54
CA ILE A 511 -33.84 -2.74 10.92
C ILE A 511 -34.85 -1.70 11.35
N GLY A 512 -35.58 -1.18 10.36
CA GLY A 512 -36.62 -0.18 10.52
C GLY A 512 -37.91 -0.72 11.13
N GLU A 513 -38.90 0.16 11.27
CA GLU A 513 -40.21 -0.16 11.83
C GLU A 513 -40.98 -1.19 10.97
N THR A 514 -40.82 -1.13 9.64
CA THR A 514 -41.49 -2.05 8.72
C THR A 514 -40.99 -3.48 8.88
N GLU A 515 -39.68 -3.64 9.03
CA GLU A 515 -38.99 -4.91 9.26
C GLU A 515 -39.38 -5.49 10.62
N ARG A 516 -39.46 -4.66 11.67
CA ARG A 516 -39.92 -5.05 13.01
C ARG A 516 -41.39 -5.48 13.04
N LYS A 517 -42.25 -4.84 12.24
CA LYS A 517 -43.66 -5.23 12.08
C LYS A 517 -43.82 -6.54 11.31
N ASN A 518 -42.91 -6.85 10.39
CA ASN A 518 -42.98 -8.03 9.52
C ASN A 518 -41.70 -8.87 9.58
N PRO A 519 -41.30 -9.38 10.77
CA PRO A 519 -39.98 -9.98 10.96
C PRO A 519 -39.80 -11.26 10.16
N ALA A 520 -40.87 -12.05 9.94
CA ALA A 520 -40.80 -13.27 9.14
C ALA A 520 -40.51 -12.98 7.66
N ARG A 521 -41.10 -11.90 7.11
CA ARG A 521 -40.83 -11.47 5.74
C ARG A 521 -39.41 -10.94 5.63
N PHE A 522 -38.98 -10.10 6.57
CA PHE A 522 -37.63 -9.55 6.57
C PHE A 522 -36.57 -10.66 6.67
N ARG A 523 -36.73 -11.60 7.62
CA ARG A 523 -35.89 -12.79 7.73
C ARG A 523 -35.76 -13.51 6.39
N ARG A 524 -36.89 -13.87 5.76
CA ARG A 524 -36.89 -14.56 4.47
C ARG A 524 -36.13 -13.77 3.40
N LEU A 525 -36.35 -12.46 3.29
CA LEU A 525 -35.63 -11.63 2.32
C LEU A 525 -34.11 -11.64 2.51
N ILE A 526 -33.63 -11.71 3.76
CA ILE A 526 -32.20 -11.80 4.06
C ILE A 526 -31.66 -13.20 3.80
N GLU A 527 -32.41 -14.25 4.16
CA GLU A 527 -32.03 -15.64 3.89
C GLU A 527 -31.96 -15.90 2.38
N ASP A 528 -32.98 -15.49 1.62
CA ASP A 528 -33.01 -15.52 0.15
C ASP A 528 -31.81 -14.73 -0.43
N ALA A 529 -31.49 -13.56 0.14
CA ALA A 529 -30.34 -12.76 -0.29
C ALA A 529 -28.98 -13.41 -0.01
N ILE A 530 -28.86 -14.26 1.01
CA ILE A 530 -27.65 -15.06 1.27
C ILE A 530 -27.59 -16.26 0.31
N GLU A 531 -28.74 -16.86 0.00
CA GLU A 531 -28.85 -17.94 -0.99
C GLU A 531 -28.47 -17.47 -2.40
N ASP A 532 -28.89 -16.26 -2.80
CA ASP A 532 -28.47 -15.63 -4.06
C ASP A 532 -26.94 -15.54 -4.21
N LEU A 533 -26.18 -15.47 -3.10
CA LEU A 533 -24.71 -15.42 -3.13
C LEU A 533 -24.05 -16.76 -3.43
N ILE A 534 -24.79 -17.86 -3.28
CA ILE A 534 -24.38 -19.20 -3.73
C ILE A 534 -24.59 -19.33 -5.23
N GLU A 535 -25.67 -18.73 -5.75
CA GLU A 535 -26.05 -18.78 -7.17
C GLU A 535 -25.41 -17.67 -8.03
N LEU A 536 -24.66 -16.75 -7.42
CA LEU A 536 -23.92 -15.70 -8.13
C LEU A 536 -22.86 -16.34 -9.05
N GLU A 537 -22.49 -15.67 -10.15
CA GLU A 537 -21.38 -16.12 -11.01
C GLU A 537 -20.26 -15.07 -11.08
N PRO A 538 -19.05 -15.35 -10.54
CA PRO A 538 -18.71 -16.54 -9.77
C PRO A 538 -19.37 -16.53 -8.39
N ALA A 539 -19.66 -17.72 -7.86
CA ALA A 539 -20.30 -17.87 -6.56
C ALA A 539 -19.43 -17.27 -5.46
N LEU A 540 -20.04 -16.47 -4.57
CA LEU A 540 -19.33 -15.92 -3.41
C LEU A 540 -19.30 -16.93 -2.26
N LEU A 541 -20.36 -17.72 -2.13
CA LEU A 541 -20.54 -18.75 -1.11
C LEU A 541 -20.65 -20.13 -1.74
N THR A 542 -20.13 -21.16 -1.08
CA THR A 542 -20.49 -22.56 -1.38
C THR A 542 -21.77 -22.96 -0.67
N LYS A 543 -21.90 -22.52 0.58
CA LYS A 543 -23.02 -22.87 1.46
C LYS A 543 -23.07 -21.92 2.64
N TRP A 544 -24.26 -21.85 3.23
CA TRP A 544 -24.46 -21.23 4.53
C TRP A 544 -25.35 -22.12 5.40
N ASN A 545 -25.19 -22.07 6.72
CA ASN A 545 -26.02 -22.81 7.66
C ASN A 545 -26.27 -21.99 8.92
N LEU A 546 -27.51 -21.96 9.40
CA LEU A 546 -27.82 -21.51 10.75
C LEU A 546 -27.40 -22.58 11.76
N LEU A 547 -26.59 -22.20 12.73
CA LEU A 547 -26.07 -23.10 13.77
C LEU A 547 -26.98 -23.16 14.99
N ASP A 548 -27.73 -22.09 15.25
CA ASP A 548 -28.61 -21.98 16.40
C ASP A 548 -30.07 -22.18 15.96
N PRO A 549 -30.90 -22.87 16.76
CA PRO A 549 -32.31 -23.06 16.44
C PRO A 549 -33.04 -21.71 16.53
N VAL A 550 -33.71 -21.32 15.45
CA VAL A 550 -34.49 -20.08 15.40
C VAL A 550 -35.97 -20.42 15.25
N PRO A 551 -36.86 -19.96 16.15
CA PRO A 551 -38.28 -20.20 16.01
C PRO A 551 -38.81 -19.59 14.70
N THR A 552 -39.75 -20.28 14.06
CA THR A 552 -40.35 -19.80 12.81
C THR A 552 -41.42 -18.73 13.03
N LYS A 553 -41.99 -18.67 14.24
CA LYS A 553 -43.08 -17.77 14.65
C LYS A 553 -42.99 -17.44 16.14
N GLY A 554 -43.63 -16.36 16.57
CA GLY A 554 -43.80 -16.00 17.99
C GLY A 554 -43.13 -14.66 18.39
N ARG A 555 -43.42 -14.22 19.61
CA ARG A 555 -42.85 -12.98 20.19
C ARG A 555 -41.34 -13.16 20.41
N GLY A 556 -40.55 -12.14 20.06
CA GLY A 556 -39.09 -12.17 20.18
C GLY A 556 -38.36 -13.01 19.13
N MET A 557 -39.07 -13.50 18.10
CA MET A 557 -38.45 -14.28 17.02
C MET A 557 -37.35 -13.50 16.29
N LEU A 558 -37.57 -12.21 16.03
CA LEU A 558 -36.57 -11.36 15.38
C LEU A 558 -35.28 -11.29 16.21
N ASP A 559 -35.38 -11.02 17.51
CA ASP A 559 -34.22 -10.91 18.39
C ASP A 559 -33.45 -12.23 18.49
N GLN A 560 -34.17 -13.36 18.55
CA GLN A 560 -33.56 -14.69 18.54
C GLN A 560 -32.86 -15.00 17.22
N TRP A 561 -33.46 -14.61 16.09
CA TRP A 561 -32.84 -14.78 14.76
C TRP A 561 -31.60 -13.89 14.59
N LEU A 562 -31.65 -12.64 15.03
CA LEU A 562 -30.53 -11.71 15.00
C LEU A 562 -29.34 -12.22 15.84
N ALA A 563 -29.62 -12.80 17.00
CA ALA A 563 -28.63 -13.40 17.87
C ALA A 563 -28.07 -14.73 17.35
N ALA A 564 -28.78 -15.40 16.43
CA ALA A 564 -28.38 -16.69 15.87
C ALA A 564 -27.08 -16.58 15.07
N ARG A 565 -26.28 -17.63 15.14
CA ARG A 565 -25.02 -17.75 14.41
C ARG A 565 -25.23 -18.44 13.07
N ALA A 566 -24.67 -17.85 12.02
CA ALA A 566 -24.59 -18.42 10.68
C ALA A 566 -23.15 -18.76 10.34
N ALA A 567 -22.93 -19.99 9.87
CA ALA A 567 -21.68 -20.46 9.31
C ALA A 567 -21.68 -20.25 7.79
N LEU A 568 -20.81 -19.38 7.29
CA LEU A 568 -20.67 -19.00 5.88
C LEU A 568 -19.38 -19.59 5.30
N THR A 569 -19.50 -20.43 4.28
CA THR A 569 -18.35 -21.04 3.61
C THR A 569 -18.07 -20.31 2.30
N PRO A 570 -16.91 -19.63 2.12
CA PRO A 570 -16.57 -18.99 0.85
C PRO A 570 -16.39 -20.01 -0.27
N ALA A 571 -16.69 -19.63 -1.51
CA ALA A 571 -16.53 -20.51 -2.66
C ALA A 571 -15.07 -20.95 -2.88
N PRO A 572 -14.81 -22.13 -3.48
CA PRO A 572 -13.45 -22.64 -3.68
C PRO A 572 -12.56 -21.69 -4.49
N ALA A 573 -13.14 -21.05 -5.53
CA ALA A 573 -12.45 -20.04 -6.33
C ALA A 573 -11.85 -18.90 -5.49
N PHE A 574 -12.54 -18.50 -4.40
CA PHE A 574 -11.99 -17.55 -3.44
C PHE A 574 -10.86 -18.19 -2.64
N ARG A 575 -11.09 -19.37 -2.05
CA ARG A 575 -10.11 -20.03 -1.16
C ARG A 575 -8.79 -20.35 -1.85
N GLU A 576 -8.84 -21.00 -3.00
CA GLU A 576 -7.65 -21.50 -3.71
C GLU A 576 -6.71 -20.38 -4.14
N GLN A 577 -7.25 -19.23 -4.59
CA GLN A 577 -6.42 -18.12 -5.03
C GLN A 577 -5.84 -17.32 -3.86
N TYR A 578 -6.56 -17.21 -2.75
CA TYR A 578 -5.97 -16.67 -1.52
C TYR A 578 -4.84 -17.55 -1.00
N HIS A 579 -4.98 -18.88 -1.09
CA HIS A 579 -3.89 -19.81 -0.83
C HIS A 579 -2.74 -19.59 -1.81
N LYS A 580 -2.98 -19.43 -3.13
CA LYS A 580 -1.92 -19.13 -4.10
C LYS A 580 -1.22 -17.80 -3.84
N VAL A 581 -1.91 -16.75 -3.44
CA VAL A 581 -1.28 -15.47 -3.08
C VAL A 581 -0.41 -15.64 -1.84
N ALA A 582 -0.92 -16.35 -0.82
CA ALA A 582 -0.15 -16.68 0.37
C ALA A 582 1.08 -17.53 0.02
N GLU A 583 0.93 -18.56 -0.81
CA GLU A 583 1.99 -19.48 -1.26
C GLU A 583 2.98 -18.81 -2.20
N THR A 584 2.55 -17.97 -3.15
CA THR A 584 3.43 -17.22 -4.06
C THR A 584 4.20 -16.17 -3.30
N HIS A 585 3.55 -15.54 -2.32
CA HIS A 585 4.23 -14.69 -1.36
C HIS A 585 5.28 -15.50 -0.59
N GLU A 586 4.91 -16.64 0.01
CA GLU A 586 5.82 -17.57 0.71
C GLU A 586 6.94 -18.15 -0.18
N ALA A 587 6.70 -18.34 -1.48
CA ALA A 587 7.64 -18.90 -2.46
C ALA A 587 8.60 -17.85 -3.02
N ARG A 588 8.14 -16.62 -3.28
CA ARG A 588 9.02 -15.47 -3.58
C ARG A 588 9.92 -15.15 -2.38
N VAL A 589 9.38 -15.40 -1.20
CA VAL A 589 10.08 -15.43 0.06
C VAL A 589 11.07 -16.62 0.07
N SER A 590 10.68 -17.87 -0.19
CA SER A 590 11.63 -18.98 -0.12
C SER A 590 12.73 -18.95 -1.19
N ARG A 591 12.48 -18.43 -2.41
CA ARG A 591 13.48 -18.32 -3.50
C ARG A 591 14.57 -17.27 -3.27
N LYS A 592 14.29 -16.21 -2.50
CA LYS A 592 15.30 -15.22 -2.06
C LYS A 592 16.18 -15.73 -0.90
N LYS A 593 16.12 -17.02 -0.58
CA LYS A 593 17.05 -17.72 0.32
C LYS A 593 18.13 -18.31 -0.61
N PRO A 594 19.40 -17.88 -0.55
CA PRO A 594 20.43 -18.44 -1.43
C PRO A 594 20.46 -19.96 -1.24
N MET A 595 20.44 -20.72 -2.33
CA MET A 595 20.64 -22.17 -2.30
C MET A 595 22.04 -22.39 -1.74
N ALA A 596 22.13 -22.83 -0.48
CA ALA A 596 23.33 -23.47 0.01
C ALA A 596 23.58 -24.68 -0.91
N LEU A 597 24.65 -24.58 -1.72
CA LEU A 597 25.17 -25.68 -2.50
C LEU A 597 25.46 -26.82 -1.52
N LYS A 598 24.77 -27.95 -1.68
CA LYS A 598 25.12 -29.18 -0.98
C LYS A 598 26.45 -29.66 -1.56
N SER A 599 27.48 -29.67 -0.72
CA SER A 599 28.74 -30.39 -0.88
C SER A 599 28.50 -31.90 -0.88
#